data_AF-A0A4R0QK05-F1
#
_entry.id   AF-A0A4R0QK05-F1
#
_cell.length_a   1.000
_cell.length_b   1.000
_cell.length_c   1.000
_cell.angle_alpha   90.00
_cell.angle_beta   90.00
_cell.angle_gamma   90.00
#
_symmetry.space_group_name_H-M   'P 1'
#
loop_
_entity.id
_entity.type
_entity.pdbx_description
1 polymer ?
#
loop_
_entity_poly.entity_id
_entity_poly.type
_entity_poly.pdbx_seq_one_letter_code
_entity_poly.pdbx_strand_id
1 'polypeptide(L)'
;MFSIDSQVWFLLWQWAKRRHPNKGARWVKARYFTTRKSRDWMFVATVNSNKRKMLRLFLEGDTPIRQHVKIRMGANPHDPVWKPYFEARKERLMKSTPKCFRVPEQGLIAEA
;
A
#
# COMPACT_ATOMS: atom_id res chain seq x y z
N MET A 1 6.93 -18.38 -10.61
CA MET A 1 7.18 -17.69 -9.33
C MET A 1 5.85 -17.16 -8.83
N PHE A 2 5.33 -17.67 -7.71
CA PHE A 2 4.00 -17.29 -7.21
C PHE A 2 4.04 -15.85 -6.67
N SER A 3 3.21 -14.96 -7.22
CA SER A 3 3.03 -13.60 -6.70
C SER A 3 2.55 -13.63 -5.24
N ILE A 4 2.92 -12.62 -4.45
CA ILE A 4 2.46 -12.46 -3.05
C ILE A 4 0.94 -12.47 -2.99
N ASP A 5 0.27 -11.84 -3.96
CA ASP A 5 -1.19 -11.78 -4.04
C ASP A 5 -1.84 -13.16 -4.11
N SER A 6 -1.24 -14.11 -4.84
CA SER A 6 -1.80 -15.46 -4.94
C SER A 6 -1.66 -16.21 -3.63
N GLN A 7 -0.54 -16.07 -2.92
CA GLN A 7 -0.33 -16.69 -1.61
C GLN A 7 -1.29 -16.12 -0.56
N VAL A 8 -1.43 -14.79 -0.51
CA VAL A 8 -2.39 -14.12 0.37
C VAL A 8 -3.82 -14.60 0.09
N TRP A 9 -4.18 -14.72 -1.20
CA TRP A 9 -5.47 -15.26 -1.60
C TRP A 9 -5.68 -16.70 -1.11
N PHE A 10 -4.70 -17.59 -1.27
CA PHE A 10 -4.79 -18.98 -0.80
C PHE A 10 -4.99 -19.06 0.72
N LEU A 11 -4.25 -18.27 1.49
CA LEU A 11 -4.38 -18.21 2.94
C LEU A 11 -5.76 -17.70 3.37
N LEU A 12 -6.26 -16.65 2.72
CA LEU A 12 -7.60 -16.11 2.97
C LEU A 12 -8.69 -17.12 2.62
N TRP A 13 -8.54 -17.85 1.52
CA TRP A 13 -9.48 -18.88 1.11
C TRP A 13 -9.54 -20.03 2.11
N GLN A 14 -8.37 -20.54 2.54
CA GLN A 14 -8.29 -21.58 3.57
C GLN A 14 -8.89 -21.11 4.91
N TRP A 15 -8.58 -19.88 5.33
CA TRP A 15 -9.19 -19.27 6.52
C TRP A 15 -10.72 -19.20 6.40
N ALA A 16 -11.24 -18.74 5.26
CA ALA A 16 -12.67 -18.56 5.05
C ALA A 16 -13.42 -19.90 5.04
N LYS A 17 -12.83 -20.95 4.43
CA LYS A 17 -13.37 -22.31 4.48
C LYS A 17 -13.34 -22.89 5.90
N ARG A 18 -12.24 -22.74 6.64
CA ARG A 18 -12.13 -23.22 8.03
C ARG A 18 -13.10 -22.52 8.96
N ARG A 19 -13.40 -21.23 8.73
CA ARG A 19 -14.35 -20.46 9.53
C ARG A 19 -15.80 -20.93 9.34
N HIS A 20 -16.12 -21.55 8.20
CA HIS A 20 -17.48 -21.99 7.86
C HIS A 20 -17.49 -23.44 7.36
N PRO A 21 -17.22 -24.42 8.24
CA PRO A 21 -17.11 -25.84 7.84
C PRO A 21 -18.43 -26.39 7.27
N ASN A 22 -19.57 -25.88 7.73
CA ASN A 22 -20.91 -26.33 7.32
C ASN A 22 -21.46 -25.57 6.09
N LYS A 23 -20.68 -24.67 5.48
CA LYS A 23 -21.12 -23.88 4.33
C LYS A 23 -20.31 -24.28 3.09
N GLY A 24 -21.00 -24.42 1.96
CA GLY A 24 -20.36 -24.74 0.70
C GLY A 24 -19.44 -23.62 0.20
N ALA A 25 -18.49 -23.97 -0.66
CA ALA A 25 -17.52 -23.03 -1.25
C ALA A 25 -18.18 -21.83 -1.94
N ARG A 26 -19.34 -22.04 -2.60
CA ARG A 26 -20.10 -20.97 -3.26
C ARG A 26 -20.58 -19.91 -2.25
N TRP A 27 -21.04 -20.33 -1.07
CA TRP A 27 -21.46 -19.42 -0.01
C TRP A 27 -20.26 -18.65 0.56
N VAL A 28 -19.14 -19.33 0.79
CA VAL A 28 -17.89 -18.71 1.26
C VAL A 28 -17.39 -17.66 0.26
N LYS A 29 -17.40 -17.97 -1.04
CA LYS A 29 -17.08 -17.01 -2.11
C LYS A 29 -17.99 -15.79 -2.01
N ALA A 30 -19.32 -15.99 -2.02
CA ALA A 30 -20.28 -14.89 -1.96
C ALA A 30 -20.17 -14.02 -0.70
N ARG A 31 -19.73 -14.59 0.44
CA ARG A 31 -19.62 -13.87 1.71
C ARG A 31 -18.40 -12.96 1.79
N TYR A 32 -17.25 -13.41 1.27
CA TYR A 32 -15.95 -12.77 1.48
C TYR A 32 -15.30 -12.25 0.21
N PHE A 33 -15.71 -12.73 -0.96
CA PHE A 33 -15.10 -12.40 -2.24
C PHE A 33 -16.13 -11.76 -3.16
N THR A 34 -15.75 -10.69 -3.84
CA THR A 34 -16.61 -9.99 -4.79
C THR A 34 -15.89 -9.75 -6.10
N THR A 35 -16.67 -9.57 -7.15
CA THR A 35 -16.20 -9.13 -8.46
C THR A 35 -16.46 -7.63 -8.58
N ARG A 36 -15.48 -6.85 -9.05
CA ARG A 36 -15.66 -5.43 -9.36
C ARG A 36 -14.85 -5.09 -10.60
N LYS A 37 -15.51 -4.44 -11.56
CA LYS A 37 -14.94 -4.16 -12.90
C LYS A 37 -14.42 -5.48 -13.51
N SER A 38 -13.15 -5.54 -13.91
CA SER A 38 -12.57 -6.73 -14.55
C SER A 38 -11.97 -7.74 -13.58
N ARG A 39 -11.90 -7.43 -12.28
CA ARG A 39 -11.25 -8.31 -11.29
C ARG A 39 -12.28 -9.12 -10.52
N ASP A 40 -12.13 -10.44 -10.55
CA ASP A 40 -12.86 -11.38 -9.67
C ASP A 40 -12.02 -11.73 -8.44
N TRP A 41 -12.64 -12.35 -7.43
CA TRP A 41 -11.98 -12.85 -6.22
C TRP A 41 -11.30 -11.79 -5.35
N MET A 42 -11.85 -10.57 -5.31
CA MET A 42 -11.39 -9.55 -4.36
C MET A 42 -11.96 -9.80 -2.98
N PHE A 43 -11.07 -9.93 -1.99
CA PHE A 43 -11.45 -10.04 -0.59
C PHE A 43 -12.07 -8.74 -0.08
N VAL A 44 -13.24 -8.85 0.57
CA VAL A 44 -13.99 -7.73 1.13
C VAL A 44 -14.40 -7.99 2.57
N ALA A 45 -14.37 -6.91 3.35
CA ALA A 45 -14.84 -6.89 4.73
C ALA A 45 -15.78 -5.71 4.94
N THR A 46 -16.92 -5.95 5.62
CA THR A 46 -17.86 -4.91 6.01
C THR A 46 -17.56 -4.52 7.45
N VAL A 47 -17.20 -3.27 7.70
CA VAL A 47 -16.70 -2.82 9.02
C VAL A 47 -17.82 -2.48 10.01
N ASN A 48 -19.04 -2.18 9.54
CA ASN A 48 -20.16 -1.81 10.41
C ASN A 48 -21.44 -2.58 10.05
N SER A 49 -22.26 -2.88 11.06
CA SER A 49 -23.59 -3.49 10.90
C SER A 49 -24.48 -2.71 9.92
N ASN A 50 -24.34 -1.38 9.91
CA ASN A 50 -25.06 -0.47 9.00
C ASN A 50 -24.53 -0.48 7.54
N LYS A 51 -23.63 -1.39 7.15
CA LYS A 51 -23.13 -1.61 5.79
C LYS A 51 -22.51 -0.40 5.05
N ARG A 52 -22.32 0.74 5.72
CA ARG A 52 -21.90 2.00 5.07
C ARG A 52 -20.47 1.99 4.50
N LYS A 53 -19.59 1.08 4.94
CA LYS A 53 -18.21 1.02 4.45
C LYS A 53 -17.77 -0.42 4.18
N MET A 54 -17.58 -0.71 2.89
CA MET A 54 -16.96 -1.95 2.42
C MET A 54 -15.47 -1.69 2.23
N LEU A 55 -14.65 -2.37 3.03
CA LEU A 55 -13.21 -2.40 2.83
C LEU A 55 -12.86 -3.51 1.83
N ARG A 56 -11.83 -3.23 1.05
CA ARG A 56 -11.20 -4.18 0.13
C ARG A 56 -9.76 -4.36 0.56
N LEU A 57 -9.26 -5.57 0.40
CA LEU A 57 -7.84 -5.81 0.57
C LEU A 57 -7.07 -5.09 -0.54
N PHE A 58 -6.04 -4.36 -0.15
CA PHE A 58 -5.08 -3.77 -1.07
C PHE A 58 -4.15 -4.87 -1.59
N LEU A 59 -3.94 -4.92 -2.90
CA LEU A 59 -3.11 -5.93 -3.56
C LEU A 59 -1.69 -5.40 -3.76
N GLU A 60 -0.73 -6.31 -3.74
CA GLU A 60 0.67 -6.01 -4.02
C GLU A 60 0.83 -5.39 -5.41
N GLY A 61 0.20 -5.98 -6.44
CA GLY A 61 0.26 -5.47 -7.81
C GLY A 61 -0.38 -4.09 -8.04
N ASP A 62 -1.15 -3.57 -7.08
CA ASP A 62 -1.67 -2.20 -7.15
C ASP A 62 -0.64 -1.16 -6.66
N THR A 63 0.47 -1.62 -6.08
CA THR A 63 1.59 -0.75 -5.70
C THR A 63 2.37 -0.38 -6.96
N PRO A 64 2.39 0.91 -7.37
CA PRO A 64 3.16 1.29 -8.53
C PRO A 64 4.66 1.08 -8.26
N ILE A 65 5.35 0.43 -9.19
CA ILE A 65 6.81 0.34 -9.16
C ILE A 65 7.38 1.74 -9.38
N ARG A 66 7.95 2.33 -8.34
CA ARG A 66 8.55 3.66 -8.40
C ARG A 66 10.05 3.54 -8.59
N GLN A 67 10.55 4.06 -9.71
CA GLN A 67 11.98 4.09 -9.97
C GLN A 67 12.63 5.22 -9.19
N HIS A 68 13.66 4.88 -8.42
CA HIS A 68 14.47 5.86 -7.71
C HIS A 68 15.48 6.47 -8.68
N VAL A 69 15.41 7.79 -8.87
CA VAL A 69 16.42 8.52 -9.64
C VAL A 69 17.70 8.58 -8.81
N LYS A 70 18.83 8.09 -9.32
CA LYS A 70 20.12 8.15 -8.60
C LYS A 70 20.53 9.59 -8.29
N ILE A 71 21.34 9.79 -7.25
CA ILE A 71 21.98 11.07 -6.97
C ILE A 71 23.06 11.29 -8.04
N ARG A 72 23.25 12.54 -8.49
CA ARG A 72 24.33 12.87 -9.42
C ARG A 72 25.68 12.55 -8.75
N MET A 73 26.56 11.84 -9.46
CA MET A 73 27.81 11.31 -8.88
C MET A 73 28.69 12.39 -8.23
N GLY A 74 28.78 13.57 -8.83
CA GLY A 74 29.56 14.70 -8.29
C GLY A 74 28.81 15.62 -7.34
N ALA A 75 27.55 15.31 -6.98
CA ALA A 75 26.77 16.20 -6.12
C ALA A 75 27.15 16.02 -4.65
N ASN A 76 27.70 17.09 -4.05
CA ASN A 76 28.04 17.15 -2.64
C ASN A 76 26.95 17.92 -1.85
N PRO A 77 26.31 17.33 -0.82
CA PRO A 77 25.32 18.02 0.01
C PRO A 77 25.81 19.29 0.73
N HIS A 78 27.11 19.39 0.99
CA HIS A 78 27.71 20.49 1.75
C HIS A 78 28.24 21.63 0.88
N ASP A 79 28.30 21.42 -0.43
CA ASP A 79 28.78 22.43 -1.37
C ASP A 79 27.60 23.36 -1.76
N PRO A 80 27.74 24.69 -1.56
CA PRO A 80 26.71 25.67 -1.92
C PRO A 80 26.22 25.55 -3.37
N VAL A 81 27.09 25.15 -4.30
CA VAL A 81 26.74 25.00 -5.73
C VAL A 81 25.63 23.96 -5.93
N TRP A 82 25.56 22.93 -5.09
CA TRP A 82 24.59 21.85 -5.20
C TRP A 82 23.32 22.05 -4.36
N LYS A 83 23.23 23.11 -3.55
CA LYS A 83 22.02 23.40 -2.75
C LYS A 83 20.72 23.39 -3.58
N PRO A 84 20.64 24.07 -4.74
CA PRO A 84 19.42 24.06 -5.55
C PRO A 84 19.03 22.66 -6.04
N TYR A 85 20.03 21.81 -6.32
CA TYR A 85 19.79 20.42 -6.75
C TYR A 85 19.15 19.59 -5.64
N PHE A 86 19.66 19.67 -4.41
CA PHE A 86 19.12 18.91 -3.28
C PHE A 86 17.76 19.43 -2.82
N GLU A 87 17.52 20.75 -2.88
CA GLU A 87 16.21 21.35 -2.58
C GLU A 87 15.12 20.86 -3.55
N ALA A 88 15.38 20.97 -4.86
CA ALA A 88 14.45 20.48 -5.88
C ALA A 88 14.20 18.96 -5.76
N ARG A 89 15.21 18.20 -5.35
CA ARG A 89 15.09 16.76 -5.10
C ARG A 89 14.25 16.47 -3.85
N LYS A 90 14.42 17.21 -2.75
CA LYS A 90 13.60 17.12 -1.52
C LYS A 90 12.14 17.39 -1.84
N GLU A 91 11.85 18.44 -2.62
CA GLU A 91 10.50 18.80 -3.03
C GLU A 91 9.82 17.67 -3.84
N ARG A 92 10.53 17.09 -4.81
CA ARG A 92 10.04 15.93 -5.59
C ARG A 92 9.74 14.73 -4.69
N LEU A 93 10.63 14.44 -3.74
CA LEU A 93 10.40 13.34 -2.78
C LEU A 93 9.13 13.60 -1.98
N MET A 94 8.99 14.78 -1.36
CA MET A 94 7.83 15.15 -0.54
C MET A 94 6.50 15.04 -1.28
N LYS A 95 6.46 15.41 -2.56
CA LYS A 95 5.27 15.27 -3.43
C LYS A 95 4.95 13.81 -3.72
N SER A 96 5.98 12.98 -3.91
CA SER A 96 5.80 11.56 -4.23
C SER A 96 5.45 10.70 -3.01
N THR A 97 6.00 11.00 -1.82
CA THR A 97 5.86 10.18 -0.62
C THR A 97 4.40 10.10 -0.18
N PRO A 98 3.82 8.87 -0.05
CA PRO A 98 2.47 8.72 0.47
C PRO A 98 2.35 9.34 1.86
N LYS A 99 1.21 9.94 2.18
CA LYS A 99 1.01 10.66 3.46
C LYS A 99 1.33 9.80 4.69
N CYS A 100 1.10 8.49 4.64
CA CYS A 100 1.40 7.56 5.72
C CYS A 100 2.90 7.33 6.00
N PHE A 101 3.79 7.72 5.08
CA PHE A 101 5.25 7.61 5.24
C PHE A 101 5.93 8.98 5.44
N ARG A 102 5.15 10.06 5.54
CA ARG A 102 5.71 11.40 5.77
C ARG A 102 6.02 11.55 7.26
N VAL A 103 7.29 11.74 7.59
CA VAL A 103 7.70 12.10 8.97
C VAL A 103 7.23 13.54 9.24
N PRO A 104 6.52 13.80 10.35
CA PRO A 104 6.17 15.16 10.75
C PRO A 104 7.44 15.99 10.98
N GLU A 105 7.55 17.17 10.38
CA GLU A 105 8.65 18.11 10.65
C GLU A 105 8.46 18.76 12.02
N GLN A 106 8.73 18.07 13.13
CA GLN A 106 8.98 18.75 14.41
C GLN A 106 10.06 18.01 15.21
N GLY A 107 11.15 18.73 15.50
CA GLY A 107 12.25 18.27 16.35
C GLY A 107 13.63 18.85 16.06
N LEU A 108 13.77 20.02 15.40
CA LEU A 108 14.97 20.83 15.61
C LEU A 108 14.82 21.49 16.97
N ILE A 109 15.65 21.04 17.89
CA ILE A 109 15.79 21.48 19.27
C ILE A 109 15.77 23.02 19.31
N ALA A 110 14.82 23.53 20.09
CA ALA A 110 14.86 24.89 20.60
C ALA A 110 16.10 25.05 21.49
N GLU A 111 16.83 26.14 21.28
CA GLU A 111 17.79 26.78 22.20
C GLU A 111 19.06 26.02 22.59
N ALA A 112 20.19 26.58 22.18
CA ALA A 112 21.37 26.82 23.01
C ALA A 112 22.09 28.09 22.51
#